data_AF-A0A2R6JB72-F1
#
_entry.id   AF-A0A2R6JB72-F1
#
_cell.length_a   1.000
_cell.length_b   1.000
_cell.length_c   1.000
_cell.angle_alpha   90.00
_cell.angle_beta   90.00
_cell.angle_gamma   90.00
#
_symmetry.space_group_name_H-M   'P 1'
#
loop_
_entity.id
_entity.type
_entity.pdbx_description
1 polymer ?
#
loop_
_entity_poly.entity_id
_entity_poly.type
_entity_poly.pdbx_seq_one_letter_code
_entity_poly.pdbx_strand_id
1 'polypeptide(L)'
;MPYRSDVAPETLQVSLEPEGVEVEYLDDRSVFYHGVPAAREGSVVCGPGRDVHVLVTAPDEREGVIVYVNDRTTHDEILESTGVGRVLVDEGEAVSLFPGVEATNHGYRVEVAADPEAARGRVFVFAEDETGEASYEIVAPGEGDGGSEAGTEPKDEDEDGVEEES
;
A
#
# COMPACT_ATOMS: atom_id res chain seq x y z
N MET A 1 -25.12 -3.47 11.13
CA MET A 1 -24.82 -3.23 9.70
C MET A 1 -23.56 -4.02 9.38
N PRO A 2 -23.37 -4.55 8.16
CA PRO A 2 -22.07 -5.13 7.82
C PRO A 2 -21.04 -4.01 7.93
N TYR A 3 -20.07 -4.16 8.84
CA TYR A 3 -19.05 -3.14 9.11
C TYR A 3 -17.81 -3.30 8.21
N ARG A 4 -17.89 -4.22 7.24
CA ARG A 4 -16.77 -4.76 6.48
C ARG A 4 -17.28 -5.24 5.12
N SER A 5 -17.46 -4.31 4.20
CA SER A 5 -17.83 -4.57 2.81
C SER A 5 -16.93 -3.80 1.84
N ASP A 6 -16.93 -4.17 0.56
CA ASP A 6 -16.20 -3.42 -0.45
C ASP A 6 -16.79 -2.03 -0.61
N VAL A 7 -15.94 -1.02 -0.70
CA VAL A 7 -16.31 0.40 -0.87
C VAL A 7 -15.70 0.88 -2.18
N ALA A 8 -16.51 1.48 -3.04
CA ALA A 8 -16.02 2.02 -4.30
C ALA A 8 -15.18 3.28 -4.06
N PRO A 9 -13.98 3.41 -4.65
CA PRO A 9 -13.18 4.62 -4.54
C PRO A 9 -13.80 5.78 -5.32
N GLU A 10 -13.53 7.00 -4.85
CA GLU A 10 -13.77 8.24 -5.59
C GLU A 10 -12.45 8.85 -6.07
N THR A 11 -12.54 9.81 -6.98
CA THR A 11 -11.37 10.55 -7.47
C THR A 11 -10.92 11.58 -6.44
N LEU A 12 -9.65 11.50 -6.06
CA LEU A 12 -9.00 12.34 -5.06
C LEU A 12 -7.91 13.19 -5.70
N GLN A 13 -7.58 14.32 -5.08
CA GLN A 13 -6.42 15.13 -5.50
C GLN A 13 -5.13 14.47 -5.01
N VAL A 14 -4.11 14.47 -5.86
CA VAL A 14 -2.81 13.85 -5.61
C VAL A 14 -1.72 14.87 -5.92
N SER A 15 -0.73 14.97 -5.03
CA SER A 15 0.48 15.74 -5.28
C SER A 15 1.70 14.84 -5.11
N LEU A 16 2.49 14.72 -6.18
CA LEU A 16 3.73 13.96 -6.19
C LEU A 16 4.90 14.90 -5.91
N GLU A 17 5.44 14.83 -4.70
CA GLU A 17 6.55 15.67 -4.25
C GLU A 17 7.86 14.87 -4.22
N PRO A 18 9.03 15.54 -4.27
CA PRO A 18 10.33 14.85 -4.15
C PRO A 18 10.51 14.11 -2.81
N GLU A 19 9.75 14.50 -1.81
CA GLU A 19 9.79 13.98 -0.44
C GLU A 19 8.73 12.91 -0.14
N GLY A 20 7.79 12.67 -1.08
CA GLY A 20 6.72 11.70 -0.88
C GLY A 20 5.49 11.94 -1.77
N VAL A 21 4.39 11.28 -1.41
CA VAL A 21 3.10 11.38 -2.11
C VAL A 21 2.03 11.88 -1.17
N GLU A 22 1.41 13.01 -1.51
CA GLU A 22 0.25 13.55 -0.78
C GLU A 22 -1.05 13.17 -1.47
N VAL A 23 -2.03 12.72 -0.69
CA VAL A 23 -3.40 12.47 -1.14
C VAL A 23 -4.37 13.27 -0.28
N GLU A 24 -5.19 14.10 -0.92
CA GLU A 24 -6.24 14.88 -0.26
C GLU A 24 -7.59 14.16 -0.39
N TYR A 25 -8.20 13.85 0.75
CA TYR A 25 -9.50 13.21 0.85
C TYR A 25 -10.65 14.21 0.61
N LEU A 26 -11.84 13.68 0.34
CA LEU A 26 -13.04 14.49 0.11
C LEU A 26 -13.52 15.29 1.34
N ASP A 27 -12.98 14.99 2.52
CA ASP A 27 -13.28 15.69 3.77
C ASP A 27 -12.22 16.71 4.18
N ASP A 28 -11.42 17.20 3.22
CA ASP A 28 -10.36 18.20 3.36
C ASP A 28 -9.18 17.77 4.25
N ARG A 29 -9.10 16.49 4.64
CA ARG A 29 -7.91 15.93 5.29
C ARG A 29 -6.94 15.41 4.23
N SER A 30 -5.65 15.51 4.49
CA SER A 30 -4.62 14.90 3.64
C SER A 30 -3.83 13.84 4.40
N VAL A 31 -3.33 12.85 3.66
CA VAL A 31 -2.29 11.91 4.10
C VAL A 31 -1.05 12.15 3.26
N PHE A 32 0.11 12.08 3.91
CA PHE A 32 1.40 12.19 3.23
C PHE A 32 2.18 10.90 3.46
N TYR A 33 2.45 10.17 2.38
CA TYR A 33 3.32 9.00 2.39
C TYR A 33 4.75 9.45 2.20
N HIS A 34 5.59 9.24 3.19
CA HIS A 34 6.93 9.78 3.22
C HIS A 34 7.93 8.92 2.45
N GLY A 35 8.93 9.59 1.89
CA GLY A 35 10.04 8.96 1.20
C GLY A 35 9.77 8.72 -0.28
N VAL A 36 10.87 8.61 -1.03
CA VAL A 36 10.83 8.33 -2.46
C VAL A 36 10.42 6.86 -2.67
N PRO A 37 9.30 6.58 -3.36
CA PRO A 37 8.87 5.21 -3.60
C PRO A 37 9.93 4.39 -4.32
N ALA A 38 10.17 3.16 -3.86
CA ALA A 38 11.11 2.26 -4.51
C ALA A 38 10.49 1.68 -5.80
N ALA A 39 11.17 1.86 -6.94
CA ALA A 39 10.72 1.32 -8.21
C ALA A 39 10.75 -0.23 -8.22
N ARG A 40 9.65 -0.84 -8.63
CA ARG A 40 9.47 -2.30 -8.74
C ARG A 40 8.78 -2.66 -10.05
N GLU A 41 9.20 -3.74 -10.66
CA GLU A 41 8.64 -4.17 -11.95
C GLU A 41 7.58 -5.25 -11.72
N GLY A 42 6.41 -5.08 -12.35
CA GLY A 42 5.34 -6.08 -12.40
C GLY A 42 4.53 -6.26 -11.12
N SER A 43 5.16 -6.61 -9.99
CA SER A 43 4.45 -6.78 -8.71
C SER A 43 5.28 -6.46 -7.47
N VAL A 44 4.57 -6.18 -6.38
CA VAL A 44 5.12 -5.94 -5.04
C VAL A 44 4.45 -6.90 -4.06
N VAL A 45 5.25 -7.66 -3.32
CA VAL A 45 4.77 -8.49 -2.22
C VAL A 45 5.01 -7.74 -0.91
N CYS A 46 3.94 -7.32 -0.26
CA CYS A 46 4.00 -6.59 1.00
C CYS A 46 4.44 -7.50 2.15
N GLY A 47 5.06 -6.90 3.17
CA GLY A 47 5.42 -7.59 4.40
C GLY A 47 4.19 -8.17 5.11
N PRO A 48 4.35 -9.21 5.94
CA PRO A 48 3.22 -9.81 6.63
C PRO A 48 2.59 -8.83 7.63
N GLY A 49 1.25 -8.81 7.68
CA GLY A 49 0.49 -8.00 8.63
C GLY A 49 0.51 -6.49 8.37
N ARG A 50 0.96 -6.05 7.19
CA ARG A 50 0.95 -4.65 6.79
C ARG A 50 -0.43 -4.23 6.27
N ASP A 51 -0.84 -3.02 6.59
CA ASP A 51 -1.94 -2.33 5.92
C ASP A 51 -1.46 -1.91 4.52
N VAL A 52 -2.21 -2.31 3.48
CA VAL A 52 -1.81 -2.11 2.09
C VAL A 52 -2.74 -1.11 1.42
N HIS A 53 -2.17 0.01 1.01
CA HIS A 53 -2.85 1.08 0.30
C HIS A 53 -2.32 1.14 -1.14
N VAL A 54 -3.23 1.10 -2.12
CA VAL A 54 -2.88 1.15 -3.54
C VAL A 54 -3.43 2.42 -4.14
N LEU A 55 -2.54 3.26 -4.66
CA LEU A 55 -2.89 4.50 -5.35
C LEU A 55 -2.65 4.34 -6.84
N VAL A 56 -3.66 4.65 -7.65
CA VAL A 56 -3.53 4.73 -9.10
C VAL A 56 -3.77 6.18 -9.52
N THR A 57 -2.76 6.82 -10.10
CA THR A 57 -2.87 8.21 -10.55
C THR A 57 -3.44 8.29 -11.96
N ALA A 58 -4.02 9.44 -12.29
CA ALA A 58 -4.33 9.83 -13.65
C ALA A 58 -3.03 10.15 -14.42
N PRO A 59 -3.05 10.12 -15.77
CA PRO A 59 -1.86 10.40 -16.58
C PRO A 59 -1.29 11.82 -16.37
N ASP A 60 -2.09 12.77 -15.89
CA ASP A 60 -1.66 14.13 -15.56
C ASP A 60 -1.15 14.29 -14.11
N GLU A 61 -1.17 13.21 -13.33
CA GLU A 61 -0.57 13.08 -11.99
C GLU A 61 -1.15 14.00 -10.90
N ARG A 62 -2.29 14.65 -11.15
CA ARG A 62 -2.97 15.54 -10.17
C ARG A 62 -4.15 14.91 -9.48
N GLU A 63 -4.65 13.82 -10.04
CA GLU A 63 -5.83 13.13 -9.55
C GLU A 63 -5.54 11.63 -9.50
N GLY A 64 -6.25 10.90 -8.67
CA GLY A 64 -6.08 9.46 -8.54
C GLY A 64 -7.19 8.80 -7.75
N VAL A 65 -7.14 7.48 -7.68
CA VAL A 65 -8.00 6.67 -6.83
C VAL A 65 -7.14 5.88 -5.86
N ILE A 66 -7.50 5.90 -4.59
CA ILE A 66 -6.83 5.12 -3.55
C ILE A 66 -7.74 4.01 -3.04
N VAL A 67 -7.21 2.80 -2.91
CA VAL A 67 -7.94 1.62 -2.45
C VAL A 67 -7.16 0.92 -1.36
N TYR A 68 -7.83 0.66 -0.24
CA TYR A 68 -7.27 -0.09 0.88
C TYR A 68 -7.60 -1.57 0.72
N VAL A 69 -6.57 -2.41 0.72
CA VAL A 69 -6.74 -3.86 0.57
C VAL A 69 -6.80 -4.49 1.95
N ASN A 70 -7.90 -5.19 2.23
CA ASN A 70 -8.12 -5.89 3.49
C ASN A 70 -8.12 -5.00 4.75
N ASP A 71 -8.41 -3.69 4.62
CA ASP A 71 -8.71 -2.84 5.77
C ASP A 71 -9.92 -3.39 6.55
N ARG A 72 -9.74 -3.62 7.85
CA ARG A 72 -10.76 -4.24 8.72
C ARG A 72 -11.11 -3.38 9.94
N THR A 73 -10.46 -2.24 10.06
CA THR A 73 -10.52 -1.32 11.20
C THR A 73 -11.34 -0.08 10.85
N THR A 74 -11.33 0.34 9.58
CA THR A 74 -12.05 1.52 9.13
C THR A 74 -13.51 1.19 8.81
N HIS A 75 -14.42 2.08 9.23
CA HIS A 75 -15.85 1.93 8.95
C HIS A 75 -16.18 2.39 7.54
N ASP A 76 -17.11 1.70 6.88
CA ASP A 76 -17.57 1.98 5.51
C ASP A 76 -17.95 3.46 5.35
N GLU A 77 -18.69 4.03 6.30
CA GLU A 77 -19.12 5.44 6.29
C GLU A 77 -17.94 6.44 6.28
N ILE A 78 -16.81 6.08 6.91
CA ILE A 78 -15.63 6.93 6.93
C ILE A 78 -14.96 6.88 5.57
N LEU A 79 -14.82 5.68 5.00
CA LEU A 79 -14.22 5.47 3.67
C LEU A 79 -15.04 6.15 2.56
N GLU A 80 -16.36 5.99 2.60
CA GLU A 80 -17.29 6.67 1.69
C GLU A 80 -17.19 8.20 1.82
N SER A 81 -17.07 8.72 3.05
CA SER A 81 -16.95 10.17 3.25
C SER A 81 -15.58 10.74 2.86
N THR A 82 -14.51 9.93 2.88
CA THR A 82 -13.17 10.38 2.47
C THR A 82 -12.91 10.14 0.98
N GLY A 83 -13.74 9.35 0.31
CA GLY A 83 -13.54 8.92 -1.08
C GLY A 83 -12.54 7.77 -1.23
N VAL A 84 -12.13 7.15 -0.14
CA VAL A 84 -11.19 6.02 -0.13
C VAL A 84 -11.95 4.73 -0.46
N GLY A 85 -11.44 3.97 -1.43
CA GLY A 85 -11.98 2.65 -1.75
C GLY A 85 -11.51 1.58 -0.78
N ARG A 86 -12.24 0.48 -0.71
CA ARG A 86 -11.81 -0.74 -0.01
C ARG A 86 -12.18 -1.97 -0.80
N VAL A 87 -11.25 -2.93 -0.82
CA VAL A 87 -11.50 -4.27 -1.35
C VAL A 87 -11.08 -5.30 -0.31
N LEU A 88 -11.95 -6.26 -0.03
CA LEU A 88 -11.65 -7.43 0.77
C LEU A 88 -11.29 -8.59 -0.16
N VAL A 89 -10.08 -9.14 0.02
CA VAL A 89 -9.57 -10.25 -0.78
C VAL A 89 -9.40 -11.46 0.13
N ASP A 90 -10.18 -12.51 -0.15
CA ASP A 90 -10.08 -13.79 0.54
C ASP A 90 -8.75 -14.49 0.29
N GLU A 91 -8.33 -15.35 1.22
CA GLU A 91 -7.07 -16.08 1.12
C GLU A 91 -7.03 -16.96 -0.14
N GLY A 92 -5.95 -16.82 -0.91
CA GLY A 92 -5.73 -17.53 -2.17
C GLY A 92 -6.49 -16.95 -3.36
N GLU A 93 -7.24 -15.86 -3.16
CA GLU A 93 -7.97 -15.16 -4.23
C GLU A 93 -7.24 -13.91 -4.69
N ALA A 94 -7.61 -13.49 -5.91
CA ALA A 94 -7.14 -12.28 -6.56
C ALA A 94 -8.34 -11.43 -6.97
N VAL A 95 -8.26 -10.12 -6.74
CA VAL A 95 -9.32 -9.16 -7.07
C VAL A 95 -8.73 -7.98 -7.83
N SER A 96 -9.38 -7.59 -8.91
CA SER A 96 -9.01 -6.40 -9.68
C SER A 96 -9.44 -5.14 -8.92
N LEU A 97 -8.48 -4.25 -8.64
CA LEU A 97 -8.72 -2.97 -7.97
C LEU A 97 -9.07 -1.88 -9.00
N PHE A 98 -8.39 -1.93 -10.14
CA PHE A 98 -8.51 -0.99 -11.26
C PHE A 98 -8.08 -1.71 -12.55
N PRO A 99 -8.46 -1.25 -13.76
CA PRO A 99 -7.91 -1.80 -14.99
C PRO A 99 -6.38 -1.87 -14.97
N GLY A 100 -5.84 -3.09 -15.09
CA GLY A 100 -4.39 -3.32 -15.04
C GLY A 100 -3.80 -3.44 -13.63
N VAL A 101 -4.59 -3.35 -12.56
CA VAL A 101 -4.13 -3.46 -11.17
C VAL A 101 -4.92 -4.54 -10.42
N GLU A 102 -4.20 -5.48 -9.83
CA GLU A 102 -4.75 -6.64 -9.15
C GLU A 102 -4.08 -6.84 -7.79
N ALA A 103 -4.87 -7.18 -6.78
CA ALA A 103 -4.38 -7.59 -5.47
C ALA A 103 -4.67 -9.06 -5.23
N THR A 104 -3.65 -9.82 -4.83
CA THR A 104 -3.73 -11.22 -4.45
C THR A 104 -3.42 -11.37 -2.97
N ASN A 105 -4.24 -12.14 -2.24
CA ASN A 105 -3.99 -12.42 -0.84
C ASN A 105 -3.36 -13.80 -0.66
N HIS A 106 -2.09 -13.84 -0.27
CA HIS A 106 -1.33 -15.06 0.05
C HIS A 106 -1.42 -15.43 1.55
N GLY A 107 -2.56 -15.13 2.18
CA GLY A 107 -2.85 -15.37 3.60
C GLY A 107 -2.38 -14.21 4.48
N TYR A 108 -1.11 -14.23 4.87
CA TYR A 108 -0.52 -13.16 5.71
C TYR A 108 0.10 -12.03 4.91
N ARG A 109 0.23 -12.19 3.58
CA ARG A 109 0.88 -11.22 2.68
C ARG A 109 -0.05 -10.88 1.54
N VAL A 110 -0.11 -9.59 1.21
CA VAL A 110 -0.78 -9.12 0.00
C VAL A 110 0.27 -8.88 -1.07
N GLU A 111 0.02 -9.40 -2.27
CA GLU A 111 0.76 -9.06 -3.48
C GLU A 111 -0.08 -8.12 -4.32
N VAL A 112 0.51 -7.02 -4.78
CA VAL A 112 -0.10 -6.10 -5.73
C VAL A 112 0.65 -6.20 -7.04
N ALA A 113 -0.04 -6.63 -8.09
CA ALA A 113 0.48 -6.66 -9.46
C ALA A 113 -0.15 -5.52 -10.26
N ALA A 114 0.67 -4.83 -11.05
CA ALA A 114 0.18 -3.75 -11.88
C ALA A 114 0.89 -3.65 -13.24
N ASP A 115 0.12 -3.23 -14.23
CA ASP A 115 0.57 -2.82 -15.55
C ASP A 115 0.25 -1.32 -15.71
N PRO A 116 1.26 -0.43 -15.59
CA PRO A 116 1.08 1.02 -15.74
C PRO A 116 0.53 1.43 -17.11
N GLU A 117 0.82 0.68 -18.17
CA GLU A 117 0.29 0.96 -19.51
C GLU A 117 -1.22 0.71 -19.56
N ALA A 118 -1.68 -0.37 -18.92
CA ALA A 118 -3.10 -0.69 -18.80
C ALA A 118 -3.84 0.26 -17.84
N ALA A 119 -3.19 0.65 -16.74
CA ALA A 119 -3.71 1.62 -15.77
C ALA A 119 -3.81 3.05 -16.34
N ARG A 120 -3.00 3.36 -17.38
CA ARG A 120 -2.86 4.70 -17.98
C ARG A 120 -2.42 5.75 -16.97
N GLY A 121 -1.53 5.37 -16.06
CA GLY A 121 -1.07 6.21 -14.97
C GLY A 121 -0.03 5.51 -14.13
N ARG A 122 0.38 6.15 -13.03
CA ARG A 122 1.38 5.59 -12.11
C ARG A 122 0.67 4.81 -11.03
N VAL A 123 1.29 3.72 -10.58
CA VAL A 123 0.72 2.84 -9.56
C VAL A 123 1.67 2.80 -8.38
N PHE A 124 1.19 3.26 -7.23
CA PHE A 124 1.94 3.24 -5.98
C PHE A 124 1.33 2.24 -5.01
N VAL A 125 2.19 1.58 -4.26
CA VAL A 125 1.82 0.63 -3.20
C VAL A 125 2.49 1.09 -1.92
N PHE A 126 1.68 1.38 -0.92
CA PHE A 126 2.13 1.74 0.43
C PHE A 126 1.80 0.57 1.36
N ALA A 127 2.81 0.12 2.11
CA ALA A 127 2.70 -0.93 3.11
C ALA A 127 3.11 -0.36 4.46
N GLU A 128 2.14 -0.14 5.33
CA GLU A 128 2.33 0.51 6.63
C GLU A 128 1.90 -0.38 7.79
N ASP A 129 2.43 -0.07 8.97
CA ASP A 129 2.03 -0.62 10.26
C ASP A 129 2.55 0.35 11.36
N GLU A 130 2.21 0.10 12.62
CA GLU A 130 2.70 0.86 13.78
C GLU A 130 4.23 1.01 13.83
N THR A 131 4.96 0.08 13.20
CA THR A 131 6.43 0.02 13.22
C THR A 131 7.13 0.74 12.07
N GLY A 132 6.40 1.17 11.04
CA GLY A 132 6.98 1.93 9.92
C GLY A 132 6.23 1.76 8.60
N GLU A 133 6.68 2.51 7.60
CA GLU A 133 6.11 2.56 6.26
C GLU A 133 7.10 2.10 5.19
N ALA A 134 6.59 1.49 4.12
CA ALA A 134 7.33 1.22 2.90
C ALA A 134 6.49 1.66 1.70
N SER A 135 7.10 2.41 0.78
CA SER A 135 6.46 2.91 -0.43
C SER A 135 7.14 2.33 -1.67
N TYR A 136 6.32 1.91 -2.63
CA TYR A 136 6.78 1.33 -3.88
C TYR A 136 6.04 1.96 -5.05
N GLU A 137 6.73 2.10 -6.18
CA GLU A 137 6.11 2.45 -7.46
C GLU A 137 6.25 1.26 -8.41
N ILE A 138 5.12 0.75 -8.92
CA ILE A 138 5.15 -0.29 -9.94
C ILE A 138 5.36 0.38 -11.29
N VAL A 139 6.51 0.09 -11.91
CA VAL A 139 6.93 0.67 -13.19
C VAL A 139 6.91 -0.37 -14.30
N ALA A 140 6.90 0.12 -15.54
CA ALA A 140 6.99 -0.74 -16.71
C ALA A 140 8.32 -1.53 -16.72
N PRO A 141 8.35 -2.72 -17.33
CA PRO A 141 9.57 -3.51 -17.42
C PRO A 141 10.67 -2.74 -18.18
N GLY A 142 11.84 -2.61 -17.55
CA GLY A 142 12.99 -1.84 -18.03
C GLY A 142 13.20 -0.49 -17.35
N GLU A 143 12.28 -0.05 -16.49
CA GLU A 143 12.34 1.21 -15.74
C GLU A 143 12.62 1.04 -14.22
N GLY A 144 12.72 -0.21 -13.74
CA GLY A 144 13.08 -0.49 -12.35
C GLY A 144 14.56 -0.26 -12.07
N ASP A 145 14.91 0.81 -11.36
CA ASP A 145 16.23 0.91 -10.74
C ASP A 145 16.26 0.03 -9.48
N GLY A 146 17.13 -0.97 -9.47
CA GLY A 146 17.21 -2.02 -8.45
C GLY A 146 17.61 -1.54 -7.05
N GLY A 147 16.73 -0.78 -6.39
CA GLY A 147 16.84 -0.38 -5.00
C GLY A 147 16.71 -1.59 -4.06
N SER A 148 17.84 -2.22 -3.79
CA SER A 148 18.01 -3.21 -2.75
C SER A 148 18.25 -2.53 -1.39
N GLU A 149 17.79 -3.20 -0.33
CA GLU A 149 18.21 -3.09 1.08
C GLU A 149 17.48 -2.08 1.99
N ALA A 150 16.52 -2.56 2.80
CA ALA A 150 16.47 -2.28 4.24
C ALA A 150 15.44 -3.19 4.94
N GLY A 151 15.95 -4.21 5.60
CA GLY A 151 15.18 -5.10 6.49
C GLY A 151 16.14 -5.98 7.28
N THR A 152 17.16 -5.37 7.87
CA THR A 152 18.07 -6.05 8.81
C THR A 152 17.25 -6.48 10.02
N GLU A 153 16.99 -7.78 10.15
CA GLU A 153 16.77 -8.42 11.44
C GLU A 153 18.07 -8.32 12.27
N PRO A 154 18.07 -7.69 13.46
CA PRO A 154 18.99 -8.12 14.49
C PRO A 154 18.41 -9.35 15.18
N LYS A 155 19.20 -10.42 15.11
CA LYS A 155 19.02 -11.69 15.83
C LYS A 155 19.00 -11.46 17.34
N ASP A 156 18.17 -12.26 17.99
CA ASP A 156 18.21 -12.60 19.40
C ASP A 156 19.65 -12.85 19.90
N GLU A 157 19.99 -12.21 21.01
CA GLU A 157 20.97 -12.74 21.96
C GLU A 157 20.28 -12.84 23.32
N ASP A 158 19.71 -14.03 23.56
CA ASP A 158 19.49 -14.60 24.87
C ASP A 158 20.82 -14.62 25.65
N GLU A 159 20.86 -14.02 26.84
CA GLU A 159 21.63 -14.57 27.95
C GLU A 159 20.89 -14.31 29.27
N ASP A 160 20.07 -15.30 29.63
CA ASP A 160 19.52 -15.50 30.97
C ASP A 160 20.59 -16.17 31.86
N GLY A 161 20.88 -15.55 33.01
CA GLY A 161 21.15 -16.22 34.29
C GLY A 161 22.45 -17.02 34.48
N VAL A 162 23.20 -16.69 35.53
CA VAL A 162 23.21 -17.43 36.82
C VAL A 162 24.46 -17.07 37.65
N GLU A 163 24.19 -16.34 38.74
CA GLU A 163 24.55 -16.59 40.15
C GLU A 163 26.01 -16.72 40.68
N GLU A 164 26.18 -16.01 41.82
CA GLU A 164 26.86 -16.39 43.08
C GLU A 164 28.32 -15.97 43.40
N GLU A 165 28.37 -15.13 44.45
CA GLU A 165 29.24 -15.11 45.65
C GLU A 165 30.78 -15.14 45.54
N SER A 166 31.41 -14.10 46.12
CA SER A 166 32.44 -14.20 47.17
C SER A 166 32.73 -12.84 47.81
#